data_AF-A0A9X8WJ96-F1
#
_entry.id   AF-A0A9X8WJ96-F1
#
_cell.length_a   1.000
_cell.length_b   1.000
_cell.length_c   1.000
_cell.angle_alpha   90.00
_cell.angle_beta   90.00
_cell.angle_gamma   90.00
#
_symmetry.space_group_name_H-M   'P 1'
#
loop_
_entity.id
_entity.type
_entity.pdbx_description
1 polymer ?
#
loop_
_entity_poly.entity_id
_entity_poly.type
_entity_poly.pdbx_seq_one_letter_code
_entity_poly.pdbx_strand_id
1 'polypeptide(L)'
;MVDSLIDFLHTLMAMPVFYPLVTVLIVADALAPVVPSETVLNLAGAFSASRGVPSVWGVIVAAIIGGIIGDNICFALGGKLISRVEALDPESKAGQAIRWVRRNMNRGAGATIIVARFIPWARWVATIVLGSVRYNWFKFVFFDTIGVILWAFLSVGVGYLGGRILQDYPLLAMLLGVVLGSSVGYLIQKGQNKLAEWRDVRQGVSNV
;
A
#
# COMPACT_ATOMS: atom_id res chain seq x y z
N MET A 1 -18.06 13.74 -25.36
CA MET A 1 -17.49 14.15 -24.05
C MET A 1 -16.65 13.02 -23.45
N VAL A 2 -17.17 11.78 -23.39
CA VAL A 2 -16.40 10.61 -22.92
C VAL A 2 -15.22 10.29 -23.84
N ASP A 3 -15.40 10.32 -25.16
CA ASP A 3 -14.31 10.03 -26.11
C ASP A 3 -13.16 11.04 -26.00
N SER A 4 -13.48 12.34 -25.87
CA SER A 4 -12.48 13.39 -25.66
C SER A 4 -11.68 13.21 -24.37
N LEU A 5 -12.31 12.70 -23.31
CA LEU A 5 -11.62 12.38 -22.06
C LEU A 5 -10.69 11.19 -22.24
N ILE A 6 -11.13 10.14 -22.95
CA ILE A 6 -10.33 8.95 -23.24
C ILE A 6 -9.11 9.31 -24.10
N ASP A 7 -9.27 10.17 -25.09
CA ASP A 7 -8.17 10.63 -25.95
C ASP A 7 -7.15 11.49 -25.18
N PHE A 8 -7.64 12.35 -24.27
CA PHE A 8 -6.78 13.09 -23.36
C PHE A 8 -5.98 12.16 -22.45
N LEU A 9 -6.63 11.16 -21.83
CA LEU A 9 -5.97 10.17 -20.97
C LEU A 9 -4.96 9.34 -21.75
N HIS A 10 -5.30 8.91 -22.97
CA HIS A 10 -4.38 8.19 -23.85
C HIS A 10 -3.14 9.03 -24.16
N THR A 11 -3.33 10.29 -24.50
CA THR A 11 -2.22 11.22 -24.76
C THR A 11 -1.34 11.38 -23.53
N LEU A 12 -1.94 11.67 -22.36
CA LEU A 12 -1.21 11.83 -21.11
C LEU A 12 -0.42 10.57 -20.73
N MET A 13 -1.04 9.39 -20.82
CA MET A 13 -0.43 8.11 -20.46
C MET A 13 0.63 7.65 -21.46
N ALA A 14 0.53 8.06 -22.73
CA ALA A 14 1.56 7.79 -23.72
C ALA A 14 2.81 8.67 -23.53
N MET A 15 2.68 9.82 -22.86
CA MET A 15 3.82 10.70 -22.62
C MET A 15 4.78 10.10 -21.58
N PRO A 16 6.11 10.21 -21.78
CA PRO A 16 7.10 9.76 -20.79
C PRO A 16 6.97 10.44 -19.41
N VAL A 17 6.38 11.63 -19.36
CA VAL A 17 6.12 12.38 -18.11
C VAL A 17 5.08 11.70 -17.21
N PHE A 18 4.31 10.74 -17.74
CA PHE A 18 3.33 10.00 -16.97
C PHE A 18 3.96 9.25 -15.79
N TYR A 19 5.08 8.56 -16.00
CA TYR A 19 5.74 7.76 -14.97
C TYR A 19 6.23 8.60 -13.77
N PRO A 20 7.00 9.69 -13.96
CA PRO A 20 7.39 10.54 -12.83
C PRO A 20 6.19 11.22 -12.16
N LEU A 21 5.12 11.52 -12.90
CA LEU A 21 3.88 12.05 -12.32
C LEU A 21 3.21 11.03 -11.41
N VAL A 22 3.14 9.76 -11.82
CA VAL A 22 2.66 8.65 -10.97
C VAL A 22 3.53 8.51 -9.71
N THR A 23 4.86 8.56 -9.85
CA THR A 23 5.78 8.53 -8.71
C THR A 23 5.50 9.66 -7.73
N VAL A 24 5.40 10.91 -8.20
CA VAL A 24 5.13 12.09 -7.36
C VAL A 24 3.77 11.96 -6.66
N LEU A 25 2.75 11.48 -7.37
CA LEU A 25 1.42 11.26 -6.81
C LEU A 25 1.46 10.23 -5.68
N ILE A 26 2.19 9.13 -5.85
CA ILE A 26 2.33 8.08 -4.82
C ILE A 26 3.12 8.60 -3.61
N VAL A 27 4.16 9.41 -3.83
CA VAL A 27 4.87 10.09 -2.74
C VAL A 27 3.93 11.01 -1.97
N ALA A 28 3.10 11.79 -2.68
CA ALA A 28 2.13 12.68 -2.05
C ALA A 28 1.08 11.90 -1.24
N ASP A 29 0.53 10.82 -1.80
CA ASP A 29 -0.41 9.92 -1.12
C ASP A 29 0.23 9.25 0.11
N ALA A 30 1.51 8.88 0.04
CA ALA A 30 2.23 8.34 1.18
C ALA A 30 2.34 9.35 2.32
N LEU A 31 2.54 10.64 2.04
CA LEU A 31 2.65 11.69 3.07
C LEU A 31 1.29 12.07 3.65
N ALA A 32 0.30 12.17 2.78
CA ALA A 32 -1.07 12.53 3.11
C ALA A 32 -2.00 11.61 2.32
N PRO A 33 -2.59 10.57 2.96
CA PRO A 33 -3.44 9.58 2.29
C PRO A 33 -4.80 10.17 1.89
N VAL A 34 -4.76 11.12 0.97
CA VAL A 34 -5.88 11.90 0.42
C VAL A 34 -6.24 11.39 -0.96
N VAL A 35 -5.26 10.92 -1.74
CA VAL A 35 -5.42 10.53 -3.13
C VAL A 35 -5.24 9.02 -3.24
N PRO A 36 -6.29 8.22 -3.51
CA PRO A 36 -6.17 6.77 -3.59
C PRO A 36 -5.25 6.37 -4.75
N SER A 37 -3.99 6.12 -4.44
CA SER A 37 -2.95 5.78 -5.42
C SER A 37 -3.24 4.44 -6.11
N GLU A 38 -3.94 3.53 -5.42
CA GLU A 38 -4.47 2.29 -5.97
C GLU A 38 -5.37 2.54 -7.18
N THR A 39 -6.22 3.58 -7.13
CA THR A 39 -7.12 3.90 -8.24
C THR A 39 -6.33 4.29 -9.49
N VAL A 40 -5.27 5.08 -9.33
CA VAL A 40 -4.41 5.51 -10.45
C VAL A 40 -3.68 4.31 -11.04
N LEU A 41 -3.14 3.41 -10.21
CA LEU A 41 -2.45 2.22 -10.66
C LEU A 41 -3.38 1.21 -11.35
N ASN A 42 -4.58 1.00 -10.79
CA ASN A 42 -5.60 0.14 -11.38
C ASN A 42 -6.03 0.68 -12.75
N LEU A 43 -6.29 1.99 -12.85
CA LEU A 43 -6.68 2.64 -14.09
C LEU A 43 -5.56 2.54 -15.14
N ALA A 44 -4.33 2.84 -14.76
CA ALA A 44 -3.18 2.73 -15.66
C ALA A 44 -2.95 1.29 -16.14
N GLY A 45 -3.14 0.29 -15.26
CA GLY A 45 -3.11 -1.12 -15.62
C GLY A 45 -4.20 -1.49 -16.63
N ALA A 46 -5.44 -1.06 -16.39
CA ALA A 46 -6.57 -1.32 -17.30
C ALA A 46 -6.39 -0.65 -18.66
N PHE A 47 -5.87 0.57 -18.68
CA PHE A 47 -5.56 1.30 -19.91
C PHE A 47 -4.43 0.62 -20.70
N SER A 48 -3.38 0.18 -19.99
CA SER A 48 -2.29 -0.61 -20.57
C SER A 48 -2.79 -1.90 -21.22
N ALA A 49 -3.73 -2.60 -20.57
CA ALA A 49 -4.31 -3.83 -21.10
C ALA A 49 -5.16 -3.62 -22.36
N SER A 50 -5.91 -2.51 -22.42
CA SER A 50 -6.87 -2.23 -23.49
C SER A 50 -6.26 -1.49 -24.69
N ARG A 51 -5.27 -0.62 -24.45
CA ARG A 51 -4.68 0.27 -25.48
C ARG A 51 -3.18 0.07 -25.69
N GLY A 52 -2.53 -0.76 -24.87
CA GLY A 52 -1.07 -1.01 -24.95
C GLY A 52 -0.21 0.10 -24.33
N VAL A 53 -0.81 1.17 -23.82
CA VAL A 53 -0.15 2.29 -23.15
C VAL A 53 -0.90 2.63 -21.85
N PRO A 54 -0.23 3.08 -20.77
CA PRO A 54 1.23 3.18 -20.59
C PRO A 54 1.87 1.78 -20.49
N SER A 55 3.20 1.68 -20.51
CA SER A 55 3.89 0.41 -20.28
C SER A 55 3.58 -0.10 -18.86
N VAL A 56 3.01 -1.30 -18.75
CA VAL A 56 2.63 -1.90 -17.46
C VAL A 56 3.83 -2.00 -16.52
N TRP A 57 5.00 -2.35 -17.05
CA TRP A 57 6.24 -2.45 -16.30
C TRP A 57 6.75 -1.08 -15.87
N GLY A 58 6.62 -0.06 -16.73
CA GLY A 58 6.98 1.31 -16.38
C GLY A 58 6.14 1.84 -15.22
N VAL A 59 4.83 1.53 -15.21
CA VAL A 59 3.94 1.90 -14.09
C VAL A 59 4.33 1.17 -12.80
N ILE A 60 4.61 -0.13 -12.86
CA ILE A 60 5.06 -0.90 -11.68
C ILE A 60 6.35 -0.31 -11.10
N VAL A 61 7.34 -0.02 -11.94
CA VAL A 61 8.62 0.57 -11.49
C VAL A 61 8.40 1.96 -10.89
N ALA A 62 7.62 2.81 -11.56
CA ALA A 62 7.28 4.14 -11.05
C ALA A 62 6.58 4.08 -9.68
N ALA A 63 5.68 3.10 -9.51
CA ALA A 63 4.99 2.85 -8.26
C ALA A 63 5.92 2.38 -7.14
N ILE A 64 6.88 1.50 -7.47
CA ILE A 64 7.85 1.00 -6.50
C ILE A 64 8.75 2.14 -6.02
N ILE A 65 9.28 2.95 -6.94
CA ILE A 65 10.13 4.10 -6.60
C ILE A 65 9.34 5.09 -5.74
N GLY A 66 8.11 5.43 -6.12
CA GLY A 66 7.27 6.36 -5.37
C GLY A 66 6.92 5.86 -3.97
N GLY A 67 6.58 4.58 -3.85
CA GLY A 67 6.30 3.92 -2.58
C GLY A 67 7.49 3.99 -1.63
N ILE A 68 8.65 3.49 -2.08
CA ILE A 68 9.88 3.49 -1.26
C ILE A 68 10.23 4.91 -0.82
N ILE A 69 10.23 5.89 -1.73
CA ILE A 69 10.56 7.28 -1.38
C ILE A 69 9.57 7.84 -0.37
N GLY A 70 8.27 7.71 -0.63
CA GLY A 70 7.22 8.23 0.25
C GLY A 70 7.28 7.62 1.65
N ASP A 71 7.41 6.29 1.74
CA ASP A 71 7.49 5.56 3.00
C ASP A 71 8.76 5.93 3.79
N ASN A 72 9.89 6.16 3.11
CA ASN A 72 11.12 6.63 3.75
C ASN A 72 11.02 8.07 4.27
N ILE A 73 10.32 8.96 3.55
CA ILE A 73 10.06 10.32 4.05
C ILE A 73 9.17 10.26 5.29
N CYS A 74 8.10 9.46 5.27
CA CYS A 74 7.23 9.26 6.44
C CYS A 74 8.00 8.69 7.64
N PHE A 75 8.86 7.70 7.40
CA PHE A 75 9.74 7.14 8.42
C PHE A 75 10.67 8.22 9.01
N ALA A 76 11.33 9.01 8.18
CA ALA A 76 12.23 10.08 8.64
C ALA A 76 11.48 11.18 9.43
N LEU A 77 10.24 11.48 9.03
CA LEU A 77 9.37 12.44 9.71
C LEU A 77 8.62 11.84 10.91
N GLY A 78 8.79 10.54 11.19
CA GLY A 78 7.99 9.82 12.19
C GLY A 78 8.00 10.48 13.57
N GLY A 79 9.16 10.93 14.05
CA GLY A 79 9.27 11.64 15.33
C GLY A 79 8.52 12.98 15.40
N LYS A 80 8.31 13.65 14.26
CA LYS A 80 7.56 14.92 14.17
C LYS A 80 6.06 14.69 13.98
N LEU A 81 5.69 13.62 13.28
CA LEU A 81 4.30 13.30 12.95
C LEU A 81 3.59 12.45 14.01
N ILE A 82 4.34 11.81 14.92
CA ILE A 82 3.76 10.91 15.92
C ILE A 82 2.71 11.58 16.81
N SER A 83 2.91 12.84 17.22
CA SER A 83 1.94 13.57 18.03
C SER A 83 0.63 13.81 17.30
N ARG A 84 0.68 14.03 15.97
CA ARG A 84 -0.52 14.15 15.13
C ARG A 84 -1.22 12.81 14.97
N VAL A 85 -0.47 11.72 14.84
CA VAL A 85 -1.03 10.37 14.74
C VAL A 85 -1.70 9.98 16.07
N GLU A 86 -1.06 10.25 17.20
CA GLU A 86 -1.61 9.94 18.54
C GLU A 86 -2.83 10.80 18.91
N ALA A 87 -2.97 11.99 18.33
CA ALA A 87 -4.14 12.84 18.52
C ALA A 87 -5.37 12.40 17.71
N LEU A 88 -5.25 11.39 16.84
CA LEU A 88 -6.39 10.86 16.09
C LEU A 88 -7.35 10.12 17.00
N ASP A 89 -8.65 10.25 16.70
CA ASP A 89 -9.72 9.56 17.43
C ASP A 89 -9.46 8.04 17.50
N PRO A 90 -9.36 7.45 18.71
CA PRO A 90 -9.18 6.02 18.89
C PRO A 90 -10.25 5.16 18.23
N GLU A 91 -11.48 5.64 18.07
CA GLU A 91 -12.56 4.85 17.46
C GLU A 91 -12.53 4.89 15.93
N SER A 92 -11.88 5.90 15.36
CA SER A 92 -11.70 6.03 13.91
C SER A 92 -10.91 4.86 13.30
N LYS A 93 -11.02 4.69 11.97
CA LYS A 93 -10.22 3.71 11.22
C LYS A 93 -8.72 3.87 11.46
N ALA A 94 -8.26 5.12 11.57
CA ALA A 94 -6.86 5.42 11.87
C ALA A 94 -6.48 5.04 13.32
N GLY A 95 -7.35 5.30 14.29
CA GLY A 95 -7.17 4.87 15.69
C GLY A 95 -7.09 3.35 15.85
N GLN A 96 -7.94 2.62 15.12
CA GLN A 96 -7.88 1.15 15.06
C GLN A 96 -6.57 0.66 14.43
N ALA A 97 -6.10 1.31 13.35
CA ALA A 97 -4.82 1.01 12.74
C ALA A 97 -3.64 1.25 13.70
N ILE A 98 -3.66 2.31 14.52
CA ILE A 98 -2.64 2.57 15.56
C ILE A 98 -2.57 1.41 16.56
N ARG A 99 -3.71 0.97 17.11
CA ARG A 99 -3.74 -0.15 18.05
C ARG A 99 -3.20 -1.43 17.42
N TRP A 100 -3.60 -1.69 16.18
CA TRP A 100 -3.15 -2.85 15.42
C TRP A 100 -1.63 -2.85 15.21
N VAL A 101 -1.08 -1.71 14.75
CA VAL A 101 0.37 -1.52 14.51
C VAL A 101 1.13 -1.76 15.81
N ARG A 102 0.75 -1.10 16.91
CA ARG A 102 1.43 -1.24 18.21
C ARG A 102 1.42 -2.68 18.73
N ARG A 103 0.28 -3.38 18.60
CA ARG A 103 0.15 -4.77 19.07
C ARG A 103 1.05 -5.72 18.28
N ASN A 104 1.13 -5.55 16.96
CA ASN A 104 1.81 -6.50 16.09
C ASN A 104 3.31 -6.20 15.91
N MET A 105 3.73 -4.94 16.09
CA MET A 105 5.13 -4.57 15.96
C MET A 105 6.04 -5.32 16.94
N ASN A 106 5.55 -5.56 18.17
CA ASN A 106 6.25 -6.33 19.20
C ASN A 106 6.37 -7.83 18.87
N ARG A 107 5.49 -8.36 18.03
CA ARG A 107 5.44 -9.78 17.66
C ARG A 107 6.25 -10.10 16.41
N GLY A 108 6.49 -9.10 15.56
CA GLY A 108 7.29 -9.24 14.35
C GLY A 108 7.20 -8.02 13.47
N ALA A 109 8.11 -7.06 13.68
CA ALA A 109 8.12 -5.79 12.95
C ALA A 109 8.15 -5.96 11.42
N GLY A 110 8.98 -6.87 10.89
CA GLY A 110 9.09 -7.08 9.44
C GLY A 110 7.80 -7.55 8.78
N ALA A 111 7.16 -8.54 9.38
CA ALA A 111 5.91 -9.10 8.89
C ALA A 111 4.75 -8.09 9.05
N THR A 112 4.79 -7.28 10.11
CA THR A 112 3.84 -6.19 10.36
C THR A 112 3.96 -5.08 9.31
N ILE A 113 5.18 -4.70 8.91
CA ILE A 113 5.43 -3.69 7.87
C ILE A 113 4.77 -4.09 6.56
N ILE A 114 4.99 -5.34 6.12
CA ILE A 114 4.41 -5.84 4.86
C ILE A 114 2.87 -5.83 4.94
N VAL A 115 2.30 -6.34 6.04
CA VAL A 115 0.84 -6.43 6.19
C VAL A 115 0.19 -5.05 6.31
N ALA A 116 0.83 -4.11 7.00
CA ALA A 116 0.34 -2.75 7.16
C ALA A 116 0.08 -2.06 5.81
N ARG A 117 0.80 -2.45 4.76
CA ARG A 117 0.60 -1.92 3.40
C ARG A 117 -0.76 -2.24 2.79
N PHE A 118 -1.38 -3.34 3.21
CA PHE A 118 -2.67 -3.80 2.69
C PHE A 118 -3.85 -3.36 3.55
N ILE A 119 -3.60 -2.71 4.68
CA ILE A 119 -4.63 -2.20 5.58
C ILE A 119 -4.69 -0.67 5.41
N PRO A 120 -5.85 -0.10 5.05
CA PRO A 120 -6.01 1.35 4.93
C PRO A 120 -5.54 2.07 6.19
N TRP A 121 -4.84 3.19 6.03
CA TRP A 121 -4.20 3.98 7.11
C TRP A 121 -3.08 3.29 7.87
N ALA A 122 -3.05 1.96 7.96
CA ALA A 122 -2.05 1.25 8.75
C ALA A 122 -0.63 1.43 8.21
N ARG A 123 -0.42 1.50 6.89
CA ARG A 123 0.89 1.82 6.31
C ARG A 123 1.44 3.15 6.83
N TRP A 124 0.62 4.19 6.73
CA TRP A 124 0.99 5.54 7.13
C TRP A 124 1.31 5.60 8.64
N VAL A 125 0.46 4.97 9.45
CA VAL A 125 0.68 4.88 10.89
C VAL A 125 1.93 4.03 11.23
N ALA A 126 2.10 2.88 10.59
CA ALA A 126 3.22 1.98 10.85
C ALA A 126 4.57 2.62 10.54
N THR A 127 4.68 3.28 9.38
CA THR A 127 5.90 3.99 8.97
C THR A 127 6.23 5.12 9.94
N ILE A 128 5.24 5.92 10.37
CA ILE A 128 5.43 7.00 11.36
C ILE A 128 5.84 6.45 12.72
N VAL A 129 5.16 5.41 13.22
CA VAL A 129 5.47 4.78 14.52
C VAL A 129 6.88 4.18 14.50
N LEU A 130 7.27 3.49 13.43
CA LEU A 130 8.62 2.93 13.29
C LEU A 130 9.69 4.01 13.23
N GLY A 131 9.38 5.12 12.56
CA GLY A 131 10.24 6.31 12.53
C GLY A 131 10.38 6.98 13.90
N SER A 132 9.29 7.09 14.67
CA SER A 132 9.31 7.74 15.99
C SER A 132 10.12 6.96 17.02
N VAL A 133 10.11 5.62 16.94
CA VAL A 133 10.92 4.75 17.82
C VAL A 133 12.34 4.49 17.29
N ARG A 134 12.75 5.16 16.20
CA ARG A 134 14.07 4.99 15.54
C ARG A 134 14.40 3.53 15.25
N TYR A 135 13.44 2.80 14.68
CA TYR A 135 13.65 1.42 14.27
C TYR A 135 14.85 1.30 13.30
N ASN A 136 15.47 0.13 13.20
CA ASN A 136 16.60 -0.07 12.29
C ASN A 136 16.16 0.19 10.83
N TRP A 137 16.72 1.23 10.23
CA TRP A 137 16.35 1.71 8.90
C TRP A 137 16.55 0.65 7.80
N PHE A 138 17.65 -0.10 7.82
CA PHE A 138 17.91 -1.15 6.83
C PHE A 138 16.86 -2.25 6.86
N LYS A 139 16.47 -2.68 8.07
CA LYS A 139 15.38 -3.66 8.22
C LYS A 139 14.07 -3.09 7.72
N PHE A 140 13.77 -1.83 8.04
CA PHE A 140 12.57 -1.16 7.56
C PHE A 140 12.51 -1.15 6.03
N VAL A 141 13.54 -0.59 5.37
CA VAL A 141 13.59 -0.49 3.89
C VAL A 141 13.47 -1.86 3.24
N PHE A 142 14.13 -2.89 3.79
CA PHE A 142 14.03 -4.25 3.25
C PHE A 142 12.60 -4.79 3.27
N PHE A 143 11.93 -4.77 4.43
CA PHE A 143 10.55 -5.28 4.54
C PHE A 143 9.53 -4.39 3.83
N ASP A 144 9.72 -3.08 3.90
CA ASP A 144 8.88 -2.11 3.20
C ASP A 144 8.97 -2.31 1.68
N THR A 145 10.17 -2.42 1.12
CA THR A 145 10.38 -2.68 -0.32
C THR A 145 9.66 -3.95 -0.79
N ILE A 146 9.72 -5.03 -0.02
CA ILE A 146 8.97 -6.26 -0.32
C ILE A 146 7.46 -5.97 -0.35
N GLY A 147 6.95 -5.25 0.64
CA GLY A 147 5.56 -4.80 0.66
C GLY A 147 5.21 -3.95 -0.56
N VAL A 148 6.02 -2.93 -0.87
CA VAL A 148 5.86 -2.03 -2.02
C VAL A 148 5.75 -2.81 -3.33
N ILE A 149 6.66 -3.75 -3.55
CA ILE A 149 6.67 -4.60 -4.74
C ILE A 149 5.35 -5.38 -4.82
N LEU A 150 4.99 -6.12 -3.76
CA LEU A 150 3.76 -6.91 -3.74
C LEU A 150 2.52 -6.05 -4.03
N TRP A 151 2.42 -4.89 -3.39
CA TRP A 151 1.32 -3.96 -3.61
C TRP A 151 1.29 -3.40 -5.04
N ALA A 152 2.43 -3.01 -5.60
CA ALA A 152 2.50 -2.47 -6.96
C ALA A 152 2.06 -3.51 -7.99
N PHE A 153 2.53 -4.75 -7.86
CA PHE A 153 2.11 -5.86 -8.71
C PHE A 153 0.62 -6.18 -8.56
N LEU A 154 0.10 -6.20 -7.32
CA LEU A 154 -1.31 -6.48 -7.08
C LEU A 154 -2.21 -5.37 -7.64
N SER A 155 -1.95 -4.10 -7.36
CA SER A 155 -2.76 -2.99 -7.85
C SER A 155 -2.73 -2.92 -9.38
N VAL A 156 -1.54 -2.85 -9.99
CA VAL A 156 -1.43 -2.78 -11.46
C VAL A 156 -1.98 -4.05 -12.10
N GLY A 157 -1.72 -5.24 -11.52
CA GLY A 157 -2.18 -6.52 -12.03
C GLY A 157 -3.71 -6.67 -12.00
N VAL A 158 -4.37 -6.27 -10.91
CA VAL A 158 -5.84 -6.22 -10.84
C VAL A 158 -6.38 -5.29 -11.91
N GLY A 159 -5.82 -4.09 -12.04
CA GLY A 159 -6.21 -3.15 -13.10
C GLY A 159 -6.07 -3.76 -14.49
N TYR A 160 -4.92 -4.36 -14.78
CA TYR A 160 -4.61 -4.99 -16.06
C TYR A 160 -5.56 -6.14 -16.40
N LEU A 161 -5.81 -7.04 -15.44
CA LEU A 161 -6.77 -8.14 -15.63
C LEU A 161 -8.20 -7.62 -15.77
N GLY A 162 -8.59 -6.62 -14.97
CA GLY A 162 -9.87 -5.94 -15.07
C GLY A 162 -10.09 -5.31 -16.44
N GLY A 163 -9.09 -4.62 -16.98
CA GLY A 163 -9.13 -4.05 -18.34
C GLY A 163 -9.18 -5.09 -19.45
N ARG A 164 -8.77 -6.35 -19.19
CA ARG A 164 -8.94 -7.46 -20.14
C ARG A 164 -10.30 -8.16 -20.03
N ILE A 165 -10.79 -8.39 -18.81
CA ILE A 165 -11.96 -9.24 -18.53
C ILE A 165 -13.26 -8.43 -18.46
N LEU A 166 -13.18 -7.21 -17.92
CA LEU A 166 -14.32 -6.35 -17.58
C LEU A 166 -14.21 -5.01 -18.33
N GLN A 167 -13.94 -5.06 -19.64
CA GLN A 167 -13.88 -3.85 -20.49
C GLN A 167 -15.12 -2.96 -20.30
N ASP A 168 -16.28 -3.57 -20.03
CA ASP A 168 -17.56 -2.88 -19.83
C ASP A 168 -17.90 -2.53 -18.35
N TYR A 169 -17.15 -3.02 -17.35
CA TYR A 169 -17.46 -2.85 -15.92
C TYR A 169 -16.24 -2.51 -15.03
N PRO A 170 -15.61 -1.34 -15.22
CA PRO A 170 -14.39 -0.93 -14.51
C PRO A 170 -14.54 -0.79 -12.99
N LEU A 171 -15.72 -0.41 -12.48
CA LEU A 171 -15.97 -0.31 -11.03
C LEU A 171 -15.93 -1.67 -10.32
N LEU A 172 -16.35 -2.73 -10.99
CA LEU A 172 -16.35 -4.09 -10.44
C LEU A 172 -14.90 -4.61 -10.30
N ALA A 173 -14.04 -4.30 -11.26
CA ALA A 173 -12.62 -4.63 -11.21
C ALA A 173 -11.91 -3.94 -10.02
N MET A 174 -12.24 -2.67 -9.74
CA MET A 174 -11.70 -1.95 -8.58
C MET A 174 -12.12 -2.58 -7.25
N LEU A 175 -13.39 -2.98 -7.11
CA LEU A 175 -13.88 -3.66 -5.90
C LEU A 175 -13.18 -4.99 -5.67
N LEU A 176 -13.00 -5.79 -6.73
CA LEU A 176 -12.27 -7.06 -6.64
C LEU A 176 -10.82 -6.86 -6.18
N GLY A 177 -10.14 -5.82 -6.65
CA GLY A 177 -8.79 -5.48 -6.19
C GLY A 177 -8.69 -5.18 -4.71
N VAL A 178 -9.59 -4.32 -4.21
CA VAL A 178 -9.64 -3.96 -2.78
C VAL A 178 -9.97 -5.18 -1.93
N VAL A 179 -10.91 -6.01 -2.36
CA VAL A 179 -11.30 -7.24 -1.66
C VAL A 179 -10.14 -8.24 -1.64
N LEU A 180 -9.47 -8.48 -2.77
CA LEU A 180 -8.35 -9.41 -2.84
C LEU A 180 -7.14 -8.90 -2.02
N GLY A 181 -6.80 -7.62 -2.13
CA GLY A 181 -5.72 -7.01 -1.33
C GLY A 181 -5.99 -7.09 0.18
N SER A 182 -7.22 -6.75 0.60
CA SER A 182 -7.64 -6.87 2.00
C SER A 182 -7.67 -8.33 2.48
N SER A 183 -8.09 -9.26 1.61
CA SER A 183 -8.12 -10.69 1.90
C SER A 183 -6.72 -11.27 2.07
N VAL A 184 -5.76 -10.87 1.22
CA VAL A 184 -4.35 -11.26 1.36
C VAL A 184 -3.78 -10.71 2.68
N GLY A 185 -4.02 -9.44 3.00
CA GLY A 185 -3.63 -8.85 4.29
C GLY A 185 -4.23 -9.60 5.49
N TYR A 186 -5.52 -9.92 5.43
CA TYR A 186 -6.22 -10.70 6.46
C TYR A 186 -5.69 -12.13 6.60
N LEU A 187 -5.41 -12.82 5.49
CA LEU A 187 -4.87 -14.18 5.50
C LEU A 187 -3.44 -14.22 6.06
N ILE A 188 -2.59 -13.26 5.68
CA ILE A 188 -1.24 -13.14 6.23
C ILE A 188 -1.31 -12.84 7.73
N GLN A 189 -2.19 -11.93 8.15
CA GLN A 189 -2.43 -11.65 9.56
C GLN A 189 -2.89 -12.89 10.33
N LYS A 190 -3.87 -13.62 9.80
CA LYS A 190 -4.38 -14.84 10.44
C LYS A 190 -3.30 -15.92 10.52
N GLY A 191 -2.48 -16.04 9.48
CA GLY A 191 -1.31 -16.92 9.47
C GLY A 191 -0.27 -16.53 10.52
N GLN A 192 0.05 -15.24 10.65
CA GLN A 192 0.98 -14.73 11.67
C GLN A 192 0.44 -14.93 13.08
N ASN A 193 -0.83 -14.64 13.33
CA ASN A 193 -1.46 -14.86 14.63
C ASN A 193 -1.45 -16.34 15.01
N LYS A 194 -1.78 -17.23 14.06
CA LYS A 194 -1.77 -18.67 14.29
C LYS A 194 -0.36 -19.21 14.53
N LEU A 195 0.65 -18.67 13.84
CA LEU A 195 2.06 -19.01 14.07
C LEU A 195 2.58 -18.47 15.41
N ALA A 196 2.13 -17.29 15.83
CA ALA A 196 2.47 -16.70 17.12
C ALA A 196 1.84 -17.51 18.27
N GLU A 197 0.54 -17.81 18.19
CA GLU A 197 -0.15 -18.69 19.15
C GLU A 197 0.53 -20.05 19.25
N TRP A 198 0.94 -20.64 18.12
CA TRP A 198 1.62 -21.93 18.12
C TRP A 198 3.03 -21.87 18.73
N ARG A 199 3.72 -20.72 18.65
CA ARG A 199 5.01 -20.49 19.31
C ARG A 199 4.85 -20.21 20.79
N ASP A 200 3.82 -19.46 21.20
CA ASP A 200 3.50 -19.17 22.60
C ASP A 200 3.12 -20.48 23.34
N VAL A 201 2.32 -21.34 22.70
CA VAL A 201 1.99 -22.69 23.21
C VAL A 201 3.24 -23.58 23.33
N ARG A 202 4.22 -23.45 22.42
CA ARG A 202 5.48 -24.20 22.48
C ARG A 202 6.50 -23.65 23.46
N GLN A 203 6.45 -22.36 23.79
CA GLN A 203 7.39 -21.72 24.72
C GLN A 203 6.94 -21.78 26.19
N GLY A 204 5.79 -22.39 26.49
CA GLY A 204 5.38 -22.67 27.86
C GLY A 204 5.21 -21.42 28.73
N VAL A 205 4.94 -20.26 28.13
CA VAL A 205 4.55 -19.08 28.89
C VAL A 205 3.09 -19.26 29.28
N SER A 206 2.87 -19.94 30.41
CA SER A 206 1.61 -19.80 31.13
C SER A 206 1.51 -18.34 31.56
N ASN A 207 0.59 -17.59 30.95
CA ASN A 207 0.22 -16.28 31.47
C ASN A 207 -0.25 -16.46 32.92
N VAL A 208 0.51 -15.89 33.85
CA VAL A 208 -0.01 -15.34 35.11
C VAL A 208 -0.10 -13.83 34.91
#